data_AF-A0A957JJV9-F1
#
_entry.id   AF-A0A957JJV9-F1
#
_cell.length_a   1.000
_cell.length_b   1.000
_cell.length_c   1.000
_cell.angle_alpha   90.00
_cell.angle_beta   90.00
_cell.angle_gamma   90.00
#
_symmetry.space_group_name_H-M   'P 1'
#
loop_
_entity.id
_entity.type
_entity.pdbx_description
1 polymer ?
#
loop_
_entity_poly.entity_id
_entity_poly.type
_entity_poly.pdbx_seq_one_letter_code
_entity_poly.pdbx_strand_id
1 'polypeptide(L)'
;MSFGITKTIPAGRGPAGVEVLYDGSLTEFEFHMAGKPSKLKVGDYVYTIFNDQLVGRCRITALIGGTVNPDSGKPRTLVMVACPGERLAVPIPRQGHRGTRYYDGADWPAAGEG
;
A
#
# COMPACT_ATOMS: atom_id res chain seq x y z
N MET A 1 8.39 11.86 9.25
CA MET A 1 7.76 10.58 9.63
C MET A 1 6.79 10.17 8.53
N SER A 2 7.03 9.03 7.91
CA SER A 2 6.29 8.56 6.72
C SER A 2 5.20 7.58 7.15
N PHE A 3 4.18 8.07 7.87
CA PHE A 3 3.13 7.18 8.39
C PHE A 3 2.26 6.62 7.26
N GLY A 4 1.73 5.41 7.47
CA GLY A 4 0.92 4.73 6.49
C GLY A 4 0.43 3.35 6.91
N ILE A 5 0.14 2.53 5.91
CA ILE A 5 -0.22 1.13 6.07
C ILE A 5 0.62 0.25 5.15
N THR A 6 0.99 -0.92 5.61
CA THR A 6 1.56 -1.98 4.78
C THR A 6 0.44 -2.82 4.18
N LYS A 7 0.61 -3.27 2.94
CA LYS A 7 -0.33 -4.15 2.25
C LYS A 7 0.42 -5.22 1.47
N THR A 8 0.18 -6.47 1.86
CA THR A 8 0.73 -7.62 1.14
C THR A 8 -0.02 -7.86 -0.16
N ILE A 9 0.69 -7.82 -1.29
CA ILE A 9 0.20 -8.21 -2.60
C ILE A 9 0.43 -9.73 -2.74
N PRO A 10 -0.62 -10.52 -2.99
CA PRO A 10 -0.47 -11.97 -3.12
C PRO A 10 0.41 -12.33 -4.30
N ALA A 11 1.28 -13.33 -4.13
CA ALA A 11 2.18 -13.82 -5.18
C ALA A 11 1.44 -14.22 -6.47
N GLY A 12 0.20 -14.71 -6.34
CA GLY A 12 -0.65 -15.07 -7.49
C GLY A 12 -1.06 -13.89 -8.39
N ARG A 13 -0.94 -12.63 -7.95
CA ARG A 13 -1.12 -11.46 -8.81
C ARG A 13 0.08 -11.24 -9.76
N GLY A 14 1.19 -11.91 -9.50
CA GLY A 14 2.42 -11.84 -10.28
C GLY A 14 3.20 -10.54 -10.07
N PRO A 15 4.49 -10.52 -10.50
CA PRO A 15 5.33 -9.32 -10.40
C PRO A 15 4.75 -8.16 -11.19
N ALA A 16 4.23 -8.38 -12.41
CA ALA A 16 3.66 -7.35 -13.26
C ALA A 16 2.56 -6.50 -12.57
N GLY A 17 1.72 -7.13 -11.73
CA GLY A 17 0.67 -6.41 -11.00
C GLY A 17 1.19 -5.53 -9.86
N VAL A 18 2.43 -5.71 -9.44
CA VAL A 18 3.15 -4.81 -8.52
C VAL A 18 3.88 -3.73 -9.32
N GLU A 19 4.54 -4.11 -10.40
CA GLU A 19 5.35 -3.20 -11.21
C GLU A 19 4.53 -2.09 -11.84
N VAL A 20 3.29 -2.40 -12.26
CA VAL A 20 2.35 -1.42 -12.82
C VAL A 20 2.08 -0.23 -11.87
N LEU A 21 2.25 -0.42 -10.55
CA LEU A 21 2.10 0.65 -9.56
C LEU A 21 3.26 1.66 -9.59
N TYR A 22 4.40 1.26 -10.14
CA TYR A 22 5.67 1.99 -10.08
C TYR A 22 6.21 2.37 -11.46
N ASP A 23 5.82 1.65 -12.51
CA ASP A 23 6.26 1.84 -13.90
C ASP A 23 5.64 3.09 -14.57
N GLY A 24 4.61 3.68 -13.96
CA GLY A 24 3.91 4.85 -14.51
C GLY A 24 2.80 4.49 -15.50
N SER A 25 2.59 3.19 -15.73
CA SER A 25 1.45 2.66 -16.48
C SER A 25 0.07 3.07 -15.90
N LEU A 26 0.00 3.38 -14.61
CA LEU A 26 -1.20 3.84 -13.92
C LEU A 26 -0.98 5.24 -13.35
N THR A 27 -2.03 6.06 -13.37
CA THR A 27 -2.08 7.35 -12.69
C THR A 27 -2.61 7.23 -11.26
N GLU A 28 -3.51 6.29 -11.02
CA GLU A 28 -4.08 6.02 -9.70
C GLU A 28 -4.37 4.53 -9.53
N PHE A 29 -4.37 4.08 -8.28
CA PHE A 29 -4.70 2.70 -7.94
C PHE A 29 -5.55 2.63 -6.67
N GLU A 30 -6.47 1.68 -6.61
CA GLU A 30 -7.35 1.49 -5.45
C GLU A 30 -6.94 0.27 -4.61
N PHE A 31 -6.78 0.49 -3.31
CA PHE A 31 -6.50 -0.56 -2.35
C PHE A 31 -7.71 -0.80 -1.44
N HIS A 32 -8.19 -2.04 -1.40
CA HIS A 32 -9.24 -2.44 -0.46
C HIS A 32 -8.68 -2.70 0.93
N MET A 33 -9.19 -2.00 1.93
CA MET A 33 -8.89 -2.23 3.34
C MET A 33 -10.15 -2.76 4.04
N ALA A 34 -9.99 -3.79 4.87
CA ALA A 34 -11.08 -4.29 5.71
C ALA A 34 -11.31 -3.33 6.89
N GLY A 35 -12.57 -2.94 7.13
CA GLY A 35 -12.94 -2.01 8.19
C GLY A 35 -12.69 -0.55 7.84
N LYS A 36 -12.87 0.32 8.84
CA LYS A 36 -12.62 1.76 8.75
C LYS A 36 -11.23 2.07 9.32
N PRO A 37 -10.33 2.72 8.56
CA PRO A 37 -9.08 3.17 9.13
C PRO A 37 -9.34 4.27 10.17
N SER A 38 -8.82 4.10 11.37
CA SER A 38 -8.92 5.11 12.44
C SER A 38 -7.77 6.12 12.44
N LYS A 39 -6.62 5.74 11.86
CA LYS A 39 -5.39 6.57 11.88
C LYS A 39 -4.91 6.99 10.49
N LEU A 40 -5.45 6.39 9.42
CA LEU A 40 -5.04 6.67 8.04
C LEU A 40 -5.72 7.94 7.54
N LYS A 41 -4.95 8.81 6.89
CA LYS A 41 -5.43 10.05 6.27
C LYS A 41 -4.87 10.22 4.85
N VAL A 42 -5.48 11.12 4.10
CA VAL A 42 -4.95 11.56 2.81
C VAL A 42 -3.56 12.17 3.03
N GLY A 43 -2.62 11.83 2.16
CA GLY A 43 -1.21 12.21 2.27
C GLY A 43 -0.32 11.19 2.97
N ASP A 44 -0.88 10.19 3.66
CA ASP A 44 -0.14 9.03 4.16
C ASP A 44 0.26 8.08 3.02
N TYR A 45 0.92 6.98 3.34
CA TYR A 45 1.46 6.04 2.35
C TYR A 45 0.88 4.62 2.46
N VAL A 46 0.72 3.95 1.32
CA VAL A 46 0.48 2.51 1.24
C VAL A 46 1.76 1.83 0.81
N TYR A 47 2.38 1.12 1.74
CA TYR A 47 3.59 0.34 1.56
C TYR A 47 3.23 -1.03 0.99
N THR A 48 3.70 -1.37 -0.20
CA THR A 48 3.37 -2.67 -0.81
C THR A 48 4.42 -3.70 -0.45
N ILE A 49 3.97 -4.83 0.10
CA ILE A 49 4.82 -5.98 0.38
C ILE A 49 4.53 -7.05 -0.66
N PHE A 50 5.54 -7.51 -1.37
CA PHE A 50 5.44 -8.60 -2.34
C PHE A 50 6.50 -9.65 -2.03
N ASN A 51 6.12 -10.92 -2.05
CA ASN A 51 7.01 -12.05 -1.74
C ASN A 51 7.80 -11.87 -0.43
N ASP A 52 7.10 -11.49 0.65
CA ASP A 52 7.69 -11.20 1.97
C ASP A 52 8.75 -10.07 1.94
N GLN A 53 8.73 -9.19 0.94
CA GLN A 53 9.63 -8.05 0.82
C GLN A 53 8.84 -6.76 0.61
N LEU A 54 9.22 -5.71 1.32
CA LEU A 54 8.74 -4.36 1.04
C LEU A 54 9.41 -3.87 -0.24
N VAL A 55 8.61 -3.63 -1.27
CA VAL A 55 9.12 -3.27 -2.60
C VAL A 55 8.93 -1.79 -2.94
N GLY A 56 7.98 -1.12 -2.28
CA GLY A 56 7.68 0.27 -2.58
C GLY A 56 6.55 0.85 -1.72
N ARG A 57 6.19 2.10 -2.00
CA ARG A 57 5.06 2.80 -1.39
C ARG A 57 4.34 3.68 -2.41
N CYS A 58 3.03 3.83 -2.24
CA CYS A 58 2.22 4.77 -3.02
C CYS A 58 1.58 5.80 -2.08
N ARG A 59 1.45 7.05 -2.52
CA ARG A 59 0.87 8.12 -1.69
C ARG A 59 -0.65 8.09 -1.77
N ILE A 60 -1.33 8.18 -0.65
CA ILE A 60 -2.80 8.18 -0.58
C ILE A 60 -3.34 9.52 -1.04
N THR A 61 -4.20 9.50 -2.05
CA THR A 61 -4.90 10.67 -2.60
C THR A 61 -6.32 10.80 -2.07
N ALA A 62 -7.00 9.69 -1.83
CA ALA A 62 -8.35 9.70 -1.27
C ALA A 62 -8.65 8.45 -0.42
N LEU A 63 -9.57 8.59 0.53
CA LEU A 63 -10.05 7.52 1.39
C LEU A 63 -11.57 7.49 1.29
N ILE A 64 -12.11 6.49 0.60
CA ILE A 64 -13.55 6.32 0.40
C ILE A 64 -14.01 5.20 1.33
N GLY A 65 -14.54 5.59 2.48
CA GLY A 65 -15.14 4.66 3.44
C GLY A 65 -16.59 4.32 3.09
N GLY A 66 -17.10 3.22 3.63
CA GLY A 66 -18.53 2.91 3.61
C GLY A 66 -19.01 2.00 2.48
N THR A 67 -18.12 1.50 1.63
CA THR A 67 -18.47 0.48 0.63
C THR A 67 -18.72 -0.85 1.35
N VAL A 68 -19.99 -1.16 1.60
CA VAL A 68 -20.42 -2.46 2.12
C VAL A 68 -20.45 -3.42 0.95
N ASN A 69 -19.63 -4.48 1.01
CA ASN A 69 -19.72 -5.55 0.01
C ASN A 69 -21.04 -6.32 0.23
N PRO A 70 -21.93 -6.43 -0.78
CA PRO A 70 -23.20 -7.12 -0.64
C PRO A 70 -23.02 -8.61 -0.28
N ASP A 71 -21.91 -9.23 -0.70
CA ASP A 71 -21.59 -10.64 -0.43
C ASP A 71 -21.08 -10.95 0.99
N SER A 72 -20.62 -9.95 1.75
CA SER A 72 -19.96 -10.20 3.05
C SER A 72 -20.49 -9.34 4.19
N GLY A 73 -21.30 -8.32 3.91
CA GLY A 73 -21.88 -7.41 4.91
C GLY A 73 -20.87 -6.56 5.69
N LYS A 74 -19.57 -6.72 5.42
CA LYS A 74 -18.50 -6.00 6.14
C LYS A 74 -18.14 -4.71 5.41
N PRO A 75 -18.10 -3.56 6.10
CA PRO A 75 -17.66 -2.31 5.51
C PRO A 75 -16.19 -2.42 5.10
N ARG A 76 -15.89 -2.05 3.86
CA ARG A 76 -14.53 -1.89 3.36
C ARG A 76 -14.28 -0.41 3.09
N THR A 77 -13.04 0.00 3.30
CA THR A 77 -12.56 1.32 2.90
C THR A 77 -11.71 1.16 1.65
N LEU A 78 -12.03 1.91 0.61
CA LEU A 78 -11.21 2.04 -0.58
C LEU A 78 -10.18 3.13 -0.32
N VAL A 79 -8.91 2.77 -0.48
CA VAL A 79 -7.78 3.67 -0.33
C VAL A 79 -7.25 3.96 -1.73
N MET A 80 -7.54 5.14 -2.24
CA MET A 80 -7.02 5.61 -3.52
C MET A 80 -5.59 6.11 -3.32
N VAL A 81 -4.69 5.68 -4.19
CA VAL A 81 -3.30 6.13 -4.21
C VAL A 81 -2.93 6.71 -5.57
N ALA A 82 -2.00 7.67 -5.55
CA ALA A 82 -1.34 8.15 -6.75
C ALA A 82 -0.29 7.15 -7.23
N CYS A 83 -0.25 6.95 -8.55
CA CYS A 83 0.77 6.22 -9.28
C CYS A 83 1.43 7.16 -10.33
N PRO A 84 2.70 6.97 -10.68
CA PRO A 84 3.62 5.97 -10.12
C PRO A 84 3.96 6.25 -8.65
N GLY A 85 4.00 5.17 -7.87
CA GLY A 85 4.51 5.22 -6.50
C GLY A 85 6.04 5.31 -6.45
N GLU A 86 6.57 5.36 -5.23
CA GLU A 86 8.01 5.27 -4.99
C GLU A 86 8.41 3.81 -4.82
N ARG A 87 9.27 3.31 -5.72
CA ARG A 87 9.84 1.97 -5.63
C ARG A 87 11.17 2.01 -4.89
N LEU A 88 11.41 1.03 -4.02
CA LEU A 88 12.74 0.84 -3.43
C LEU A 88 13.69 0.26 -4.45
N ALA A 89 14.91 0.81 -4.51
CA ALA A 89 16.00 0.23 -5.29
C ALA A 89 16.37 -1.17 -4.76
N VAL A 90 16.38 -1.33 -3.43
CA VAL A 90 16.63 -2.61 -2.76
C VAL A 90 15.41 -2.96 -1.89
N PRO A 91 14.68 -4.04 -2.20
CA PRO A 91 13.55 -4.47 -1.38
C PRO A 91 13.98 -4.83 0.05
N ILE A 92 13.18 -4.44 1.04
CA ILE A 92 13.49 -4.69 2.45
C ILE A 92 12.76 -5.96 2.91
N PRO A 93 13.45 -6.97 3.46
CA PRO A 93 12.81 -8.19 3.92
C PRO A 93 11.79 -7.92 5.05
N ARG A 94 10.59 -8.47 4.87
CA ARG A 94 9.42 -8.36 5.76
C ARG A 94 8.75 -9.72 5.96
N GLN A 95 9.57 -10.72 6.28
CA GLN A 95 9.10 -12.08 6.57
C GLN A 95 8.00 -12.10 7.63
N GLY A 96 6.92 -12.83 7.34
CA GLY A 96 5.82 -13.03 8.28
C GLY A 96 4.80 -11.89 8.29
N HIS A 97 4.99 -10.82 7.52
CA HIS A 97 3.99 -9.77 7.40
C HIS A 97 2.85 -10.17 6.45
N ARG A 98 1.74 -10.64 7.01
CA ARG A 98 0.52 -10.96 6.26
C ARG A 98 -0.59 -9.95 6.51
N GLY A 99 -1.11 -9.37 5.43
CA GLY A 99 -2.32 -8.54 5.45
C GLY A 99 -2.06 -7.04 5.44
N THR A 100 -3.01 -6.28 5.99
CA THR A 100 -2.93 -4.82 6.10
C THR A 100 -2.68 -4.40 7.54
N ARG A 101 -1.59 -3.67 7.80
CA ARG A 101 -1.25 -3.18 9.16
C ARG A 101 -0.80 -1.73 9.10
N TYR A 102 -0.93 -1.01 10.21
CA TYR A 102 -0.34 0.32 10.35
C TYR A 102 1.18 0.20 10.35
N TYR A 103 1.82 1.16 9.68
CA TYR A 103 3.26 1.23 9.59
C TYR A 103 3.70 2.68 9.69
N ASP A 104 4.63 2.95 10.60
CA ASP A 104 5.18 4.27 10.87
C ASP A 104 6.28 4.69 9.88
N GLY A 105 6.72 3.77 9.02
CA GLY A 105 7.76 4.03 8.03
C GLY A 105 9.19 3.89 8.57
N ALA A 106 9.42 3.29 9.75
CA ALA A 106 10.73 3.18 10.39
C ALA A 106 11.86 2.66 9.50
N ASP A 107 11.58 1.67 8.66
CA ASP A 107 12.57 1.03 7.78
C ASP A 107 12.60 1.65 6.38
N TRP A 108 11.73 2.63 6.10
CA TRP A 108 11.75 3.28 4.80
C TRP A 108 12.95 4.24 4.74
N PRO A 109 13.88 4.08 3.78
CA PRO A 109 15.02 4.98 3.66
C PRO A 109 14.49 6.39 3.42
N ALA A 110 14.86 7.33 4.30
CA ALA A 110 14.62 8.73 4.02
C ALA A 110 15.33 9.04 2.69
N ALA A 111 14.58 9.50 1.69
CA ALA A 111 15.16 9.87 0.42
C ALA A 111 16.20 10.97 0.67
N GLY A 112 17.49 10.62 0.71
CA GLY A 112 18.55 11.60 0.95
C GLY A 112 19.80 11.16 1.71
N GLU A 113 20.24 9.90 1.69
CA GLU A 113 21.65 9.58 1.97
C GLU A 113 22.22 8.70 0.85
N GLY A 114 22.69 9.38 -0.20
CA GLY A 114 23.57 8.90 -1.24
C GLY A 114 24.57 10.01 -1.54
#